data_AF-A0A7V9SX56-F1
#
_entry.id   AF-A0A7V9SX56-F1
#
_cell.length_a   1.000
_cell.length_b   1.000
_cell.length_c   1.000
_cell.angle_alpha   90.00
_cell.angle_beta   90.00
_cell.angle_gamma   90.00
#
_symmetry.space_group_name_H-M   'P 1'
#
loop_
_entity.id
_entity.type
_entity.pdbx_description
1 polymer ?
#
loop_
_entity_poly.entity_id
_entity_poly.type
_entity_poly.pdbx_seq_one_letter_code
_entity_poly.pdbx_strand_id
1 'polypeptide(L)' 'MKQLINTLPITAIKIYQKTKRRKHSKCLHYPSCSNYALLAYDKYNIFKATRKIYKRYQDCNPFSNRPYIDYP' A
#
# COMPACT_ATOMS: atom_id res chain seq x y z
N MET A 1 2.24 12.30 -13.28
CA MET A 1 0.84 12.38 -13.76
C MET A 1 0.00 11.47 -12.88
N LYS A 2 -0.86 12.04 -12.03
CA LYS A 2 -1.75 11.26 -11.15
C LYS A 2 -2.73 10.50 -12.05
N GLN A 3 -2.69 9.17 -12.03
CA GLN A 3 -3.64 8.35 -12.78
C GLN A 3 -5.05 8.59 -12.20
N LEU A 4 -5.89 9.38 -12.89
CA LEU A 4 -7.26 9.73 -12.45
C LEU A 4 -8.18 8.51 -12.28
N ILE A 5 -7.75 7.35 -12.76
CA ILE A 5 -8.52 6.10 -12.84
C ILE A 5 -8.60 5.39 -11.49
N ASN A 6 -7.69 5.69 -10.55
CA ASN A 6 -7.59 4.99 -9.26
C ASN A 6 -8.20 5.78 -8.09
N THR A 7 -9.10 6.71 -8.35
CA THR A 7 -9.71 7.58 -7.32
C THR A 7 -10.47 6.81 -6.26
N LEU A 8 -11.24 5.78 -6.65
CA LEU A 8 -12.02 4.95 -5.74
C LEU A 8 -11.15 4.20 -4.72
N PRO A 9 -10.14 3.38 -5.13
CA PRO A 9 -9.29 2.68 -4.17
C PRO A 9 -8.44 3.64 -3.33
N ILE A 10 -7.95 4.75 -3.90
CA ILE A 10 -7.19 5.77 -3.16
C ILE A 10 -8.06 6.38 -2.06
N THR A 11 -9.32 6.70 -2.35
CA THR A 11 -10.25 7.28 -1.38
C THR A 11 -10.56 6.29 -0.26
N ALA A 12 -10.80 5.03 -0.59
CA ALA A 12 -11.00 3.97 0.40
C ALA A 12 -9.77 3.81 1.33
N ILE A 13 -8.55 3.84 0.80
CA ILE A 13 -7.31 3.78 1.59
C ILE A 13 -7.19 4.99 2.52
N LYS A 14 -7.49 6.20 2.03
CA LYS A 14 -7.43 7.43 2.87
C LYS A 14 -8.46 7.38 4.01
N ILE A 15 -9.67 6.89 3.75
CA ILE A 15 -10.68 6.67 4.80
C ILE A 15 -10.15 5.68 5.84
N TYR A 16 -9.59 4.55 5.40
CA TYR A 16 -8.96 3.56 6.28
C TYR A 16 -7.81 4.17 7.12
N GLN A 17 -6.94 4.98 6.52
CA GLN A 17 -5.85 5.65 7.25
C GLN A 17 -6.40 6.59 8.34
N LYS A 18 -7.49 7.30 8.06
CA LYS A 18 -8.16 8.18 9.04
C LYS A 18 -8.72 7.39 10.22
N THR A 19 -9.31 6.22 9.98
CA THR A 19 -9.86 5.37 11.07
C THR A 19 -8.77 4.67 11.88
N LYS A 20 -7.61 4.38 11.28
CA LYS A 20 -6.48 3.70 11.94
C LYS A 20 -5.40 4.63 12.48
N ARG A 21 -5.53 5.95 12.34
CA ARG A 21 -4.51 6.96 12.71
C ARG A 21 -3.95 6.82 14.13
N ARG A 22 -4.74 6.32 15.08
CA ARG A 22 -4.34 6.14 16.51
C ARG A 22 -3.71 4.78 16.81
N LYS A 23 -3.56 3.88 15.83
CA LYS A 23 -2.96 2.55 16.03
C LYS A 23 -1.55 2.55 15.45
N HIS A 24 -0.59 1.99 16.18
CA HIS A 24 0.75 1.76 15.65
C HIS A 24 0.67 0.89 14.38
N SER A 25 1.40 1.32 13.34
CA SER A 25 1.56 0.52 12.14
C SER A 25 2.34 -0.74 12.48
N LYS A 26 1.75 -1.91 12.19
CA LYS A 26 2.40 -3.22 12.36
C LYS A 26 3.11 -3.68 11.07
N CYS A 27 3.28 -2.78 10.10
CA CYS A 27 3.92 -3.14 8.85
C CYS A 27 5.41 -3.39 9.09
N LEU A 28 5.91 -4.54 8.65
CA LEU A 28 7.32 -4.90 8.78
C LEU A 28 8.21 -3.98 7.93
N HIS A 29 7.66 -3.39 6.88
CA HIS A 29 8.43 -2.67 5.88
C HIS A 29 7.96 -1.24 5.73
N TYR A 30 8.90 -0.42 5.26
CA TYR A 30 8.73 0.99 4.94
C TYR A 30 8.61 1.19 3.42
N PRO A 31 7.65 1.99 2.95
CA PRO A 31 6.56 2.60 3.71
C PRO A 31 5.52 1.55 4.14
N SER A 32 4.62 1.91 5.05
CA SER A 32 3.54 1.03 5.50
C SER A 32 2.69 0.50 4.34
N CYS A 33 2.02 -0.65 4.49
CA CYS A 33 1.22 -1.27 3.43
C CYS A 33 0.16 -0.33 2.83
N SER A 34 -0.46 0.55 3.64
CA SER A 34 -1.44 1.53 3.14
C SER A 34 -0.77 2.66 2.35
N ASN A 35 0.40 3.14 2.76
CA ASN A 35 1.18 4.12 2.00
C ASN A 35 1.76 3.52 0.72
N TYR A 36 2.26 2.27 0.77
CA TYR A 36 2.67 1.51 -0.41
C TYR A 36 1.52 1.41 -1.41
N ALA A 37 0.30 1.13 -0.94
CA ALA A 37 -0.87 1.07 -1.81
C ALA A 37 -1.19 2.40 -2.47
N LEU A 38 -1.11 3.53 -1.74
CA LEU A 38 -1.28 4.86 -2.34
C LEU A 38 -0.25 5.13 -3.44
N LEU A 39 1.03 4.83 -3.17
CA LEU A 39 2.11 5.01 -4.16
C LEU A 39 1.94 4.07 -5.37
N ALA A 40 1.49 2.84 -5.15
CA ALA A 40 1.25 1.88 -6.23
C ALA A 40 0.10 2.32 -7.14
N TYR A 41 -1.00 2.83 -6.57
CA TYR A 41 -2.11 3.38 -7.33
C TYR A 41 -1.79 4.74 -7.97
N ASP A 42 -0.80 5.48 -7.48
CA ASP A 42 -0.33 6.70 -8.17
C ASP A 42 0.53 6.35 -9.40
N LYS A 43 1.35 5.29 -9.29
CA LYS A 43 2.35 4.90 -10.31
C LYS A 43 1.82 3.94 -11.38
N TYR A 44 0.86 3.08 -11.06
CA TYR A 44 0.39 2.01 -11.95
C TYR A 44 -1.12 2.05 -12.18
N ASN A 45 -1.59 1.37 -13.23
CA ASN A 45 -3.02 1.12 -13.42
C ASN A 45 -3.58 0.20 -12.32
N ILE A 46 -4.92 0.17 -12.19
CA ILE A 46 -5.60 -0.52 -11.08
C ILE A 46 -5.16 -1.99 -10.94
N PHE A 47 -5.10 -2.74 -12.04
CA PHE A 47 -4.75 -4.17 -12.01
C PHE A 47 -3.30 -4.42 -11.56
N LYS A 48 -2.33 -3.66 -12.11
CA LYS A 48 -0.91 -3.81 -11.75
C LYS A 48 -0.65 -3.34 -10.32
N ALA A 49 -1.29 -2.25 -9.91
CA ALA A 49 -1.25 -1.75 -8.54
C ALA A 49 -1.78 -2.80 -7.55
N THR A 50 -3.01 -3.31 -7.78
CA THR A 50 -3.64 -4.32 -6.91
C THR A 50 -2.75 -5.56 -6.78
N ARG A 51 -2.19 -6.08 -7.88
CA ARG A 51 -1.29 -7.24 -7.84
C ARG A 51 -0.05 -6.99 -6.98
N LYS A 52 0.58 -5.81 -7.10
CA LYS A 52 1.76 -5.44 -6.29
C LYS A 52 1.41 -5.32 -4.82
N ILE A 53 0.31 -4.66 -4.50
CA ILE A 53 -0.19 -4.47 -3.13
C ILE A 53 -0.51 -5.83 -2.49
N TYR A 54 -1.20 -6.71 -3.22
CA TYR A 54 -1.57 -8.03 -2.72
C TYR A 54 -0.33 -8.87 -2.38
N LYS A 55 0.64 -8.95 -3.29
CA LYS A 55 1.91 -9.62 -3.02
C LYS A 55 2.63 -9.01 -1.80
N ARG A 56 2.63 -7.68 -1.70
CA ARG A 56 3.23 -6.96 -0.57
C ARG A 56 2.58 -7.33 0.77
N TYR A 57 1.26 -7.46 0.78
CA TYR A 57 0.48 -7.80 1.96
C TYR A 57 0.73 -9.23 2.42
N GLN A 58 0.78 -10.19 1.49
CA GLN A 58 1.15 -11.58 1.79
C GLN A 58 2.56 -11.67 2.38
N ASP A 59 3.51 -10.92 1.83
CA ASP A 59 4.89 -10.89 2.30
C ASP A 59 5.08 -10.07 3.59
N CYS A 60 4.09 -9.31 4.07
CA CYS A 60 4.21 -8.47 5.26
C CYS A 60 3.98 -9.29 6.55
N ASN A 61 4.88 -10.22 6.84
CA ASN A 61 4.87 -11.08 8.02
C ASN A 61 6.32 -11.30 8.53
N PRO A 62 6.54 -11.82 9.75
CA PRO A 62 7.88 -11.96 10.35
C PRO A 62 8.89 -12.76 9.51
N PHE A 63 8.42 -13.62 8.58
CA PHE A 63 9.25 -14.44 7.71
C PHE A 63 9.43 -13.83 6.31
N SER A 64 9.26 -12.50 6.19
CA SER A 64 9.44 -11.83 4.91
C SER A 64 10.88 -11.87 4.43
N ASN A 65 11.06 -12.25 3.16
CA ASN A 65 12.34 -12.14 2.46
C ASN A 65 12.53 -10.77 1.76
N ARG A 66 11.60 -9.83 1.95
CA ARG A 66 11.68 -8.50 1.35
C ARG A 66 12.55 -7.56 2.19
N PRO A 67 13.24 -6.60 1.55
CA PRO A 67 13.99 -5.57 2.28
C PRO A 67 13.08 -4.73 3.17
N TYR A 68 13.65 -4.11 4.21
CA TYR A 68 12.92 -3.19 5.07
C TYR A 68 12.35 -2.01 4.26
N ILE A 69 13.13 -1.44 3.34
CA ILE A 69 12.67 -0.38 2.42
C ILE A 69 12.22 -1.04 1.10
N ASP A 70 10.93 -0.96 0.78
CA ASP A 70 10.34 -1.56 -0.43
C ASP A 70 9.26 -0.65 -1.02
N TYR A 71 9.60 0.08 -2.08
CA TYR A 71 8.68 0.96 -2.79
C TYR A 71 8.07 0.28 -4.04
N PRO A 72 6.83 0.63 -4.43
CA PRO A 72 6.13 -0.01 -5.54
C PRO A 72 6.70 0.23 -6.94
#